data_AF-A0A257UAT3-F1
#
_entry.id   AF-A0A257UAT3-F1
#
_cell.length_a   1.000
_cell.length_b   1.000
_cell.length_c   1.000
_cell.angle_alpha   90.00
_cell.angle_beta   90.00
_cell.angle_gamma   90.00
#
_symmetry.space_group_name_H-M   'P 1'
#
loop_
_entity.id
_entity.type
_entity.pdbx_description
1 polymer ?
#
loop_
_entity_poly.entity_id
_entity_poly.type
_entity_poly.pdbx_seq_one_letter_code
_entity_poly.pdbx_strand_id
1 'polypeptide(L)'
;MHRFLPFSRRDLLRVGQVGVAASLWPGITRAKVDGQPAESKARSVVLLWMAGGVTHHDSLDPKPESPEEIRGTLSTIATKLPGVQFAESCPNLVRIADK
;
A
#
# COMPACT_ATOMS: atom_id res chain seq x y z
N MET A 1 32.66 54.14 4.80
CA MET A 1 31.96 54.30 6.09
C MET A 1 30.47 54.04 5.88
N HIS A 2 29.99 52.81 6.07
CA HIS A 2 28.55 52.51 6.03
C HIS A 2 27.95 52.74 7.42
N ARG A 3 27.19 53.83 7.56
CA ARG A 3 26.49 54.19 8.79
C ARG A 3 25.21 53.36 8.86
N PHE A 4 25.20 52.32 9.68
CA PHE A 4 23.97 51.63 10.06
C PHE A 4 23.07 52.66 10.77
N LEU A 5 22.02 53.11 10.09
CA LEU A 5 21.01 53.97 10.71
C LEU A 5 20.21 53.10 11.69
N PRO A 6 20.16 53.45 12.99
CA PRO A 6 19.32 52.71 13.94
C PRO A 6 17.86 52.90 13.53
N PHE A 7 17.14 51.80 13.31
CA PHE A 7 15.72 51.84 12.97
C PHE A 7 14.95 52.62 14.04
N SER A 8 14.22 53.66 13.62
CA SER A 8 13.38 54.41 14.53
C SER A 8 12.14 53.58 14.91
N ARG A 9 11.59 53.81 16.10
CA ARG A 9 10.29 53.23 16.51
C ARG A 9 9.19 53.48 15.47
N ARG A 10 9.27 54.61 14.76
CA ARG A 10 8.34 54.97 13.68
C ARG A 10 8.52 54.11 12.42
N ASP A 11 9.75 53.69 12.12
CA ASP A 11 10.02 52.83 10.96
C ASP A 11 9.50 51.41 11.23
N LEU A 12 9.63 50.94 12.47
CA LEU A 12 9.04 49.67 12.89
C LEU A 12 7.51 49.68 12.78
N LEU A 13 6.84 50.77 13.17
CA LEU A 13 5.39 50.91 13.01
C LEU A 13 4.96 50.98 11.54
N ARG A 14 5.77 51.65 10.69
CA ARG A 14 5.49 51.75 9.24
C ARG A 14 5.62 50.43 8.50
N VAL A 15 6.55 49.57 8.90
CA VAL A 15 6.78 48.26 8.27
C VAL A 15 5.92 47.17 8.92
N GLY A 16 5.72 47.21 10.22
CA GLY A 16 4.97 46.21 10.98
C GLY A 16 3.49 46.09 10.59
N GLN A 17 2.86 47.20 10.20
CA GLN A 17 1.47 47.19 9.71
C GLN A 17 1.27 46.29 8.47
N VAL A 18 2.30 46.14 7.63
CA VAL A 18 2.23 45.27 6.45
C VAL A 18 2.19 43.80 6.86
N GLY A 19 2.99 43.42 7.87
CA GLY A 19 2.97 42.06 8.42
C GLY A 19 1.64 41.72 9.09
N VAL A 20 1.07 42.67 9.85
CA VAL A 20 -0.26 42.49 10.48
C VAL A 20 -1.35 42.38 9.41
N ALA A 21 -1.36 43.27 8.41
CA ALA A 21 -2.34 43.22 7.33
C ALA A 21 -2.24 41.92 6.51
N ALA A 22 -1.02 41.44 6.25
CA ALA A 22 -0.79 40.16 5.58
C ALA A 22 -1.31 38.97 6.41
N SER A 23 -1.19 39.02 7.74
CA SER A 23 -1.69 37.94 8.61
C SER A 23 -3.21 37.85 8.66
N LEU A 24 -3.91 38.95 8.37
CA LEU A 24 -5.38 39.00 8.28
C LEU A 24 -5.91 38.54 6.91
N TRP A 25 -5.03 38.33 5.92
CA TRP A 25 -5.45 37.90 4.58
C TRP A 25 -6.00 36.46 4.61
N PRO A 26 -7.27 36.25 4.23
CA PRO A 26 -7.85 34.91 4.18
C PRO A 26 -7.09 34.03 3.19
N GLY A 27 -6.42 33.00 3.68
CA GLY A 27 -5.66 32.05 2.86
C GLY A 27 -4.17 31.95 3.17
N ILE A 28 -3.57 32.92 3.86
CA ILE A 28 -2.15 32.85 4.27
C ILE A 28 -1.98 31.94 5.50
N THR A 29 -2.94 31.91 6.42
CA THR A 29 -2.92 31.07 7.64
C THR A 29 -3.53 29.69 7.46
N ARG A 30 -4.07 29.39 6.27
CA ARG A 30 -4.76 28.12 6.02
C ARG A 30 -3.73 27.07 5.59
N ALA A 31 -3.01 26.52 6.57
CA ALA A 31 -2.34 25.25 6.36
C ALA A 31 -3.42 24.23 5.99
N LYS A 32 -3.44 23.78 4.73
CA LYS A 32 -4.22 22.61 4.34
C LYS A 32 -3.60 21.42 5.07
N VAL A 33 -4.23 20.98 6.15
CA VAL A 33 -4.05 19.60 6.60
C VAL A 33 -4.78 18.76 5.57
N ASP A 34 -4.07 18.33 4.53
CA ASP A 34 -4.55 17.27 3.63
C ASP A 34 -4.55 15.97 4.44
N GLY A 35 -5.57 15.84 5.28
CA GLY A 35 -5.89 14.63 6.05
C GLY A 35 -6.74 13.64 5.25
N GLN A 36 -6.81 13.79 3.93
CA GLN A 36 -7.37 12.72 3.11
C GLN A 36 -6.30 11.64 2.97
N PRO A 37 -6.60 10.37 3.31
CA PRO A 37 -5.71 9.29 2.92
C PRO A 37 -5.58 9.36 1.41
N ALA A 38 -4.37 9.63 0.91
CA ALA A 38 -4.12 9.56 -0.51
C ALA A 38 -4.53 8.15 -0.94
N GLU A 39 -5.56 8.03 -1.78
CA GLU A 39 -5.81 6.80 -2.52
C GLU A 39 -4.55 6.54 -3.34
N SER A 40 -3.68 5.70 -2.80
CA SER A 40 -2.44 5.33 -3.46
C SER A 40 -2.81 4.46 -4.66
N LYS A 41 -2.98 5.09 -5.81
CA LYS A 41 -3.13 4.37 -7.08
C LYS A 41 -1.79 3.74 -7.43
N ALA A 42 -1.77 2.41 -7.56
CA ALA A 42 -0.59 1.71 -8.05
C ALA A 42 -0.21 2.28 -9.43
N ARG A 43 1.06 2.67 -9.61
CA ARG A 43 1.55 3.27 -10.86
C ARG A 43 1.73 2.25 -11.98
N SER A 44 1.92 0.99 -11.64
CA SER A 44 2.16 -0.11 -12.58
C SER A 44 1.89 -1.47 -11.92
N VAL A 45 1.41 -2.43 -12.69
CA VAL A 45 1.20 -3.83 -12.27
C VAL A 45 2.00 -4.73 -13.21
N VAL A 46 2.71 -5.72 -12.65
CA VAL A 46 3.32 -6.80 -13.43
C VAL A 46 2.32 -7.95 -13.48
N LEU A 47 1.72 -8.19 -14.65
CA LEU A 47 0.88 -9.36 -14.89
C LEU A 47 1.73 -10.51 -15.42
N LEU A 48 1.85 -11.57 -14.65
CA LEU A 48 2.49 -12.80 -15.08
C LEU A 48 1.45 -13.71 -15.72
N TRP A 49 1.38 -13.71 -17.05
CA TRP A 49 0.50 -14.61 -17.80
C TRP A 49 1.19 -15.96 -18.02
N MET A 50 0.90 -16.93 -17.16
CA MET A 50 1.42 -18.29 -17.27
C MET A 50 0.38 -19.21 -17.93
N ALA A 51 0.13 -19.03 -19.23
CA ALA A 51 -0.70 -19.97 -19.99
C ALA A 51 -0.06 -21.37 -19.96
N GLY A 52 -0.78 -22.34 -19.40
CA GLY A 52 -0.27 -23.70 -19.19
C GLY A 52 0.57 -23.88 -17.90
N GLY A 53 0.63 -22.86 -17.04
CA GLY A 53 1.18 -23.00 -15.70
C GLY A 53 0.27 -23.83 -14.78
N VAL A 54 0.78 -24.21 -13.61
CA VAL A 54 0.01 -24.98 -12.62
C VAL A 54 -1.24 -24.17 -12.21
N THR A 55 -2.42 -24.78 -12.31
CA THR A 55 -3.65 -24.12 -11.87
C THR A 55 -3.71 -24.10 -10.34
N HIS A 56 -4.56 -23.24 -9.77
CA HIS A 56 -4.79 -23.26 -8.33
C HIS A 56 -5.36 -24.62 -7.87
N HIS A 57 -6.17 -25.26 -8.72
CA HIS A 57 -6.72 -26.60 -8.49
C HIS A 57 -5.67 -27.72 -8.64
N ASP A 58 -4.55 -27.49 -9.32
CA ASP A 58 -3.47 -28.48 -9.47
C ASP A 58 -2.29 -28.21 -8.52
N SER A 59 -2.45 -27.30 -7.57
CA SER A 59 -1.40 -26.91 -6.62
C SER A 59 -1.90 -26.77 -5.19
N LEU A 60 -2.46 -25.61 -4.87
CA LEU A 60 -2.70 -25.18 -3.49
C LEU A 60 -4.10 -25.49 -2.98
N ASP A 61 -5.07 -25.64 -3.88
CA ASP A 61 -6.47 -25.89 -3.51
C ASP A 61 -7.11 -26.92 -4.46
N PRO A 62 -6.75 -28.20 -4.32
CA PRO A 62 -7.19 -29.25 -5.25
C PRO A 62 -8.68 -29.63 -5.17
N LYS A 63 -9.43 -29.03 -4.25
CA LYS A 63 -10.89 -29.23 -4.08
C LYS A 63 -11.33 -30.69 -4.30
N PRO A 64 -10.83 -31.65 -3.53
CA PRO A 64 -11.05 -33.09 -3.78
C PRO A 64 -12.54 -33.48 -3.79
N GLU A 65 -13.37 -32.75 -3.04
CA GLU A 65 -14.82 -32.96 -2.91
C GLU A 65 -15.64 -32.36 -4.07
N SER A 66 -15.02 -31.60 -4.98
CA SER A 66 -15.71 -31.05 -6.14
C SER A 66 -15.92 -32.12 -7.22
N PRO A 67 -16.95 -31.98 -8.08
CA PRO A 67 -17.13 -32.82 -9.27
C PRO A 67 -15.88 -32.90 -10.14
N GLU A 68 -15.71 -34.01 -10.85
CA GLU A 68 -14.52 -34.29 -11.68
C GLU A 68 -14.27 -33.24 -12.76
N GLU A 69 -15.33 -32.60 -13.24
CA GLU A 69 -15.25 -31.54 -14.24
C GLU A 69 -14.72 -30.21 -13.68
N ILE A 70 -14.69 -30.06 -12.35
CA ILE A 70 -14.32 -28.82 -11.64
C ILE A 70 -12.98 -28.96 -10.91
N ARG A 71 -12.73 -30.11 -10.30
CA ARG A 71 -11.46 -30.38 -9.60
C ARG A 71 -10.31 -30.58 -10.59
N GLY A 72 -9.09 -30.36 -10.10
CA GLY A 72 -7.87 -30.63 -10.87
C GLY A 72 -7.71 -32.12 -11.20
N THR A 73 -6.86 -32.45 -12.16
CA THR A 73 -6.61 -33.85 -12.55
C THR A 73 -5.70 -34.58 -11.54
N LEU A 74 -4.96 -33.82 -10.73
CA LEU A 74 -3.99 -34.34 -9.77
C LEU A 74 -4.64 -34.81 -8.46
N SER A 75 -4.04 -35.81 -7.84
CA SER A 75 -4.48 -36.31 -6.52
C SER A 75 -4.06 -35.37 -5.38
N THR A 76 -4.63 -35.57 -4.19
CA THR A 76 -4.30 -34.76 -3.00
C THR A 76 -3.40 -35.49 -2.01
N ILE A 77 -2.59 -34.72 -1.28
CA ILE A 77 -1.78 -35.19 -0.16
C ILE A 77 -2.12 -34.34 1.07
N ALA A 78 -2.44 -35.01 2.18
CA ALA A 78 -2.75 -34.37 3.44
C ALA A 78 -1.50 -33.80 4.14
N THR A 79 -1.67 -32.66 4.80
CA THR A 79 -0.64 -32.08 5.68
C THR A 79 -0.81 -32.53 7.12
N LYS A 80 0.12 -32.13 7.99
CA LYS A 80 -0.01 -32.35 9.45
C LYS A 80 -1.14 -31.53 10.06
N LEU A 81 -1.59 -30.46 9.40
CA LEU A 81 -2.71 -29.64 9.84
C LEU A 81 -4.03 -30.31 9.43
N PRO A 82 -4.95 -30.58 10.37
CA PRO A 82 -6.25 -31.18 10.06
C PRO A 82 -7.02 -30.34 9.03
N GLY A 83 -7.52 -30.98 7.97
CA GLY A 83 -8.31 -30.33 6.93
C GLY A 83 -7.51 -29.58 5.86
N VAL A 84 -6.17 -29.48 5.99
CA VAL A 84 -5.32 -28.83 4.98
C VAL A 84 -4.68 -29.89 4.08
N GLN A 85 -4.88 -29.75 2.77
CA GLN A 85 -4.37 -30.65 1.74
C GLN A 85 -3.76 -29.85 0.59
N PHE A 86 -2.75 -30.42 -0.06
CA PHE A 86 -2.14 -29.87 -1.29
C PHE A 86 -2.21 -30.91 -2.41
N ALA A 87 -1.98 -30.49 -3.66
CA ALA A 87 -1.84 -31.43 -4.77
C ALA A 87 -0.57 -32.28 -4.62
N GLU A 88 -0.56 -33.47 -5.20
CA GLU A 88 0.54 -34.44 -5.12
C GLU A 88 1.88 -33.91 -5.66
N SER A 89 1.82 -32.90 -6.53
CA SER A 89 2.96 -32.16 -7.09
C SER A 89 3.72 -31.31 -6.05
N CYS A 90 3.16 -31.10 -4.85
CA CYS A 90 3.64 -30.14 -3.85
C CYS A 90 4.17 -30.79 -2.53
N PRO A 91 4.99 -31.86 -2.55
CA PRO A 91 5.35 -32.60 -1.34
C PRO A 91 6.21 -31.80 -0.35
N ASN A 92 6.97 -30.80 -0.82
CA ASN A 92 7.77 -29.95 0.06
C ASN A 92 6.90 -28.93 0.81
N LEU A 93 5.77 -28.49 0.24
CA LEU A 93 4.82 -27.61 0.92
C LEU A 93 4.13 -28.37 2.05
N VAL A 94 3.74 -29.63 1.81
CA VAL A 94 3.18 -30.52 2.84
C VAL A 94 4.11 -30.64 4.06
N ARG A 95 5.43 -30.74 3.83
CA ARG A 95 6.44 -30.90 4.89
C ARG A 95 6.66 -29.68 5.78
N ILE A 96 6.32 -28.49 5.29
CA ILE A 96 6.55 -27.23 6.00
C ILE A 96 5.26 -26.53 6.40
N ALA A 97 4.09 -27.12 6.11
CA ALA A 97 2.79 -26.51 6.38
C ALA A 97 2.53 -26.19 7.86
N ASP A 98 3.24 -26.86 8.78
CA ASP A 98 3.12 -26.69 10.23
C ASP A 98 4.19 -25.77 10.84
N LYS A 99 5.02 -25.12 10.02
CA LYS A 99 6.07 -24.19 10.46
C LYS A 99 5.63 -22.75 10.32
#